data_AF-A0A433RNE2-F1
#
_entry.id   AF-A0A433RNE2-F1
#
_cell.length_a   1.000
_cell.length_b   1.000
_cell.length_c   1.000
_cell.angle_alpha   90.00
_cell.angle_beta   90.00
_cell.angle_gamma   90.00
#
_symmetry.space_group_name_H-M   'P 1'
#
loop_
_entity.id
_entity.type
_entity.pdbx_description
1 polymer ?
#
loop_
_entity_poly.entity_id
_entity_poly.type
_entity_poly.pdbx_seq_one_letter_code
_entity_poly.pdbx_strand_id
1 'polypeptide(L)' 'MNGTILGIYNKKVLIQPNESKPNRNIMVVGGPGSYKTQSFVMTNVLYETENSIVITDPKAEVYEKTAAIKEAQGY' A
#
# COMPACT_ATOMS: atom_id res chain seq x y z
N MET A 1 -10.95 -8.41 5.12
CA MET A 1 -9.91 -8.55 6.17
C MET A 1 -9.03 -7.32 6.01
N ASN A 2 -9.17 -6.32 6.85
CA ASN A 2 -8.55 -5.00 6.64
C ASN A 2 -7.17 -4.94 7.31
N GLY A 3 -6.18 -4.31 6.67
CA GLY A 3 -4.81 -4.25 7.15
C GLY A 3 -3.79 -3.91 6.08
N THR A 4 -2.53 -3.74 6.49
CA THR A 4 -1.43 -3.43 5.59
C THR A 4 -0.80 -4.71 5.05
N ILE A 5 -0.72 -4.85 3.72
CA ILE A 5 0.04 -5.92 3.08
C ILE A 5 1.53 -5.67 3.27
N LEU A 6 2.22 -6.62 3.91
CA LEU A 6 3.66 -6.57 4.15
C LEU A 6 4.48 -7.30 3.07
N GLY A 7 3.85 -8.22 2.34
CA GLY A 7 4.48 -8.98 1.27
C GLY A 7 3.94 -10.40 1.16
N ILE A 8 4.75 -11.30 0.59
CA ILE A 8 4.41 -12.72 0.42
C ILE A 8 5.44 -13.57 1.14
N TYR A 9 4.98 -14.49 1.97
CA TYR A 9 5.80 -15.50 2.63
C TYR A 9 5.18 -16.87 2.43
N ASN A 10 5.97 -17.85 2.00
CA ASN A 10 5.49 -19.21 1.69
C ASN A 10 4.24 -19.23 0.79
N LYS A 11 4.23 -18.41 -0.27
CA LYS A 11 3.10 -18.23 -1.21
C LYS A 11 1.80 -17.75 -0.58
N LYS A 12 1.85 -17.20 0.64
CA LYS A 12 0.71 -16.59 1.33
C LYS A 12 0.95 -15.10 1.50
N VAL A 13 -0.11 -14.31 1.36
CA VAL A 13 -0.07 -12.87 1.63
C VAL A 13 0.08 -12.66 3.13
N LEU A 14 1.07 -11.86 3.53
CA LEU A 14 1.24 -11.40 4.90
C LEU A 14 0.51 -10.07 5.07
N ILE A 15 -0.45 -10.02 5.99
CA ILE A 15 -1.24 -8.83 6.29
C ILE A 15 -1.04 -8.50 7.77
N GLN A 16 -0.69 -7.25 8.06
CA GLN A 16 -0.73 -6.69 9.41
C GLN A 16 -2.14 -6.14 9.67
N PRO A 17 -2.93 -6.73 10.58
CA PRO A 17 -4.30 -6.27 10.85
C PRO A 17 -4.34 -4.86 11.42
N ASN A 18 -5.43 -4.15 11.17
CA ASN A 18 -5.60 -2.78 11.65
C ASN A 18 -5.69 -2.67 13.18
N GLU A 19 -6.15 -3.73 13.83
CA GLU A 19 -6.31 -3.81 15.29
C GLU A 19 -4.99 -4.15 16.01
N SER A 20 -3.91 -4.39 15.26
CA SER A 20 -2.61 -4.74 15.83
C SER A 20 -2.01 -3.61 16.67
N LYS A 21 -1.43 -3.96 17.81
CA LYS A 21 -0.79 -3.07 18.79
C LYS A 21 0.69 -3.43 18.94
N PRO A 22 1.59 -2.50 19.33
CA PRO A 22 1.31 -1.11 19.71
C PRO A 22 1.42 -0.09 18.57
N ASN A 23 2.45 -0.15 17.72
CA ASN A 23 2.70 0.82 16.63
C ASN A 23 2.63 0.13 15.25
N ARG A 24 2.02 0.80 14.27
CA ARG A 24 1.84 0.31 12.88
C ARG A 24 2.61 1.14 11.85
N ASN A 25 3.50 2.04 12.28
CA ASN A 25 4.37 2.78 11.38
C ASN A 25 5.32 1.83 10.65
N ILE A 26 5.41 1.95 9.33
CA ILE A 26 6.26 1.11 8.49
C ILE A 26 7.27 1.99 7.75
N MET A 27 8.54 1.60 7.81
CA MET A 27 9.62 2.20 7.04
C MET A 27 10.07 1.22 5.96
N VAL A 28 9.97 1.62 4.69
CA VAL A 28 10.39 0.81 3.54
C VAL A 28 11.67 1.40 2.95
N VAL A 29 12.74 0.61 2.96
CA VAL A 29 14.07 1.02 2.46
C VAL A 29 14.56 0.07 1.36
N GLY A 30 15.32 0.62 0.42
CA GLY A 30 15.90 -0.13 -0.70
C GLY A 30 16.49 0.80 -1.74
N GLY A 31 17.42 0.29 -2.55
CA GLY A 31 18.08 1.07 -3.60
C GLY A 31 17.14 1.53 -4.73
N PRO A 32 17.59 2.40 -5.64
CA PRO A 32 16.89 2.67 -6.89
C PRO A 32 16.60 1.36 -7.64
N GLY A 33 15.43 1.25 -8.28
CA GLY A 33 15.03 0.02 -8.97
C GLY A 33 14.59 -1.15 -8.06
N SER A 34 14.56 -0.97 -6.73
CA SER A 34 14.11 -2.03 -5.80
C SER A 34 12.58 -2.15 -5.66
N TYR A 35 11.83 -1.58 -6.59
CA TYR A 35 10.37 -1.66 -6.67
C TYR A 35 9.54 -1.15 -5.47
N LYS A 36 10.12 -0.40 -4.52
CA LYS A 36 9.41 0.12 -3.31
C LYS A 36 8.02 0.71 -3.58
N THR A 37 7.91 1.54 -4.62
CA THR A 37 6.65 2.18 -5.01
C THR A 37 5.62 1.14 -5.44
N GLN A 38 6.00 0.20 -6.32
CA GLN A 38 5.08 -0.77 -6.89
C GLN A 38 4.75 -1.92 -5.93
N SER A 39 5.74 -2.41 -5.18
CA SER A 39 5.62 -3.59 -4.32
C SER A 39 4.99 -3.31 -2.96
N PHE A 40 5.04 -2.07 -2.49
CA PHE A 40 4.50 -1.70 -1.18
C PHE A 40 3.48 -0.56 -1.26
N VAL A 41 3.85 0.59 -1.83
CA VAL A 41 2.97 1.78 -1.82
C VAL A 41 1.73 1.54 -2.66
N MET A 42 1.88 1.28 -3.96
CA MET A 42 0.75 1.05 -4.87
C MET A 42 -0.08 -0.16 -4.46
N THR A 43 0.57 -1.25 -4.00
CA THR A 43 -0.12 -2.43 -3.49
C THR A 43 -1.09 -2.07 -2.37
N ASN A 44 -0.65 -1.30 -1.38
CA ASN A 44 -1.49 -0.93 -0.25
C ASN A 44 -2.51 0.17 -0.60
N VAL A 45 -2.16 1.08 -1.51
CA VAL A 45 -3.14 2.05 -2.04
C VAL A 45 -4.30 1.30 -2.68
N LEU A 46 -4.04 0.38 -3.60
CA LEU A 46 -5.09 -0.37 -4.29
C LEU A 46 -5.90 -1.28 -3.35
N TYR A 47 -5.25 -1.85 -2.34
CA TYR A 47 -5.87 -2.78 -1.39
C TYR A 47 -6.81 -2.10 -0.38
N GLU A 48 -6.46 -0.91 0.10
CA GLU A 48 -7.23 -0.21 1.14
C GLU A 48 -8.52 0.40 0.58
N THR A 49 -9.67 -0.09 1.05
CA THR A 49 -11.00 0.37 0.62
C THR A 49 -11.91 0.77 1.79
N GLU A 50 -11.34 0.93 2.99
CA GLU A 50 -12.10 1.26 4.20
C GLU A 50 -11.55 2.50 4.91
N ASN A 51 -10.23 2.75 4.83
CA ASN A 51 -9.57 3.89 5.46
C ASN A 51 -9.11 4.94 4.45
N SER A 52 -9.06 6.20 4.89
CA SER A 52 -8.48 7.29 4.10
C SER A 52 -6.95 7.20 4.06
N ILE A 53 -6.37 7.40 2.87
CA ILE A 53 -4.92 7.48 2.67
C ILE A 53 -4.56 8.88 2.16
N VAL A 54 -3.55 9.49 2.75
CA VAL A 54 -2.92 10.71 2.24
C VAL A 54 -1.54 10.35 1.69
N ILE A 55 -1.26 10.75 0.46
CA ILE A 55 -0.02 10.41 -0.25
C ILE A 55 0.66 11.69 -0.71
N THR A 56 1.94 11.81 -0.40
CA THR A 56 2.82 12.80 -1.02
C THR A 56 3.65 12.09 -2.09
N ASP A 57 3.30 12.29 -3.35
CA ASP A 57 3.95 11.66 -4.50
C ASP A 57 4.51 12.72 -5.46
N PRO A 58 5.80 13.08 -5.32
CA PRO A 58 6.42 14.10 -6.17
C PRO A 58 6.47 13.74 -7.66
N LYS A 59 6.32 12.46 -8.02
CA LYS A 59 6.42 11.98 -9.40
C LYS A 59 5.07 11.68 -10.04
N ALA A 60 3.99 11.78 -9.27
CA ALA A 60 2.63 11.41 -9.66
C ALA A 60 2.44 9.94 -10.11
N GLU A 61 3.44 9.07 -9.97
CA GLU A 61 3.40 7.68 -10.42
C GLU A 61 2.28 6.88 -9.73
N VAL A 62 2.05 7.13 -8.45
CA VAL A 62 0.98 6.48 -7.68
C VAL A 62 -0.36 6.93 -8.20
N TYR A 63 -0.58 8.24 -8.34
CA TYR A 63 -1.85 8.78 -8.84
C TYR A 63 -2.17 8.25 -10.24
N GLU A 64 -1.26 8.41 -11.20
CA GLU A 64 -1.44 8.00 -12.59
C GLU A 64 -1.79 6.52 -12.73
N LYS A 65 -1.23 5.66 -11.86
CA LYS A 65 -1.42 4.21 -11.93
C LYS A 65 -2.57 3.69 -11.10
N THR A 66 -3.06 4.43 -10.10
CA THR A 66 -4.10 3.93 -9.19
C THR A 66 -5.41 4.70 -9.23
N ALA A 67 -5.44 5.93 -9.77
CA ALA A 67 -6.61 6.81 -9.72
C ALA A 67 -7.85 6.18 -10.35
N ALA A 68 -7.77 5.64 -11.57
CA ALA A 68 -8.91 5.03 -12.25
C ALA A 68 -9.50 3.83 -11.47
N ILE A 69 -8.66 3.06 -10.77
CA ILE A 69 -9.12 1.95 -9.93
C ILE A 69 -9.79 2.50 -8.66
N LYS A 70 -9.26 3.57 -8.07
CA LYS A 70 -9.87 4.25 -6.92
C LYS A 70 -11.21 4.87 -7.24
N GLU A 71 -11.33 5.54 -8.37
CA GLU A 71 -12.61 6.05 -8.88
C GLU A 71 -13.63 4.92 -9.05
N ALA A 72 -13.22 3.79 -9.64
CA ALA A 72 -14.08 2.61 -9.77
C ALA A 72 -14.44 1.96 -8.41
N GLN A 73 -13.63 2.15 -7.38
CA GLN A 73 -13.92 1.75 -5.99
C GLN A 73 -14.81 2.77 -5.24
N GLY A 74 -15.15 3.92 -5.85
CA GLY A 74 -16.02 4.94 -5.28
C GLY A 74 -15.31 6.05 -4.51
N TYR A 75 -14.01 6.26 -4.77
CA TYR A 75 -13.20 7.35 -4.20
C TYR A 75 -13.07 8.55 -5.12
#